data_AF-X1RNG4-F1
#
_entry.id   AF-X1RNG4-F1
#
_cell.length_a   1.000
_cell.length_b   1.000
_cell.length_c   1.000
_cell.angle_alpha   90.00
_cell.angle_beta   90.00
_cell.angle_gamma   90.00
#
_symmetry.space_group_name_H-M   'P 1'
#
loop_
_entity.id
_entity.type
_entity.pdbx_description
1 polymer ?
#
loop_
_entity_poly.entity_id
_entity_poly.type
_entity_poly.pdbx_seq_one_letter_code
_entity_poly.pdbx_strand_id
1 'polypeptide(L)'
;MLINLKKLVNEIKKEPWAKRIPVEKDFWLLLIEWIDKHVLPEFLDDVIGKIDEIIEINVELSEQQILEKASECIVDLLGALSVSVRIYDTQTEQILYYGSFPSEEKTYEASVPLEGSINEY
;
A
#
# COMPACT_ATOMS: atom_id res chain seq x y z
N MET A 1 -3.46 14.58 -18.87
CA MET A 1 -3.46 15.88 -18.15
C MET A 1 -3.96 15.69 -16.71
N LEU A 2 -3.19 15.01 -15.83
CA LEU A 2 -3.64 14.73 -14.46
C LEU A 2 -2.74 15.30 -13.36
N ILE A 3 -1.52 15.74 -13.69
CA ILE A 3 -0.62 16.39 -12.72
C ILE A 3 -0.33 17.80 -13.20
N ASN A 4 -0.46 18.78 -12.31
CA ASN A 4 0.07 20.12 -12.56
C ASN A 4 1.59 20.03 -12.52
N LEU A 5 2.19 19.70 -13.67
CA LEU A 5 3.61 19.42 -13.84
C LEU A 5 4.48 20.57 -13.29
N LYS A 6 4.03 21.82 -13.41
CA LYS A 6 4.71 22.99 -12.82
C LYS A 6 4.76 22.95 -11.29
N LYS A 7 3.71 22.44 -10.66
CA LYS A 7 3.67 22.24 -9.19
C LYS A 7 4.69 21.18 -8.78
N LEU A 8 4.76 20.06 -9.50
CA LEU A 8 5.72 18.98 -9.22
C LEU A 8 7.17 19.47 -9.32
N VAL A 9 7.50 20.23 -10.38
CA VAL A 9 8.83 20.89 -10.51
C VAL A 9 9.14 21.76 -9.31
N ASN A 10 8.17 22.57 -8.90
CA ASN A 10 8.38 23.52 -7.81
C ASN A 10 8.58 22.80 -6.47
N GLU A 11 7.93 21.66 -6.24
CA GLU A 11 8.19 20.85 -5.05
C GLU A 11 9.57 20.18 -5.11
N ILE A 12 9.92 19.54 -6.23
CA ILE A 12 11.24 18.90 -6.38
C ILE A 12 12.38 19.92 -6.19
N LYS A 13 12.24 21.13 -6.73
CA LYS A 13 13.24 22.21 -6.57
C LYS A 13 13.40 22.70 -5.13
N LYS A 14 12.44 22.45 -4.23
CA LYS A 14 12.57 22.82 -2.81
C LYS A 14 13.52 21.88 -2.07
N GLU A 15 13.70 20.66 -2.58
CA GLU A 15 14.50 19.64 -1.93
C GLU A 15 15.98 20.04 -1.80
N PRO A 16 16.64 19.70 -0.68
CA PRO A 16 18.05 20.05 -0.45
C PRO A 16 18.99 19.47 -1.51
N TRP A 17 18.68 18.29 -2.03
CA TRP A 17 19.48 17.64 -3.08
C TRP A 17 19.33 18.37 -4.41
N ALA A 18 18.12 18.80 -4.79
CA ALA A 18 17.86 19.45 -6.07
C ALA A 18 18.56 20.81 -6.19
N LYS A 19 18.69 21.54 -5.07
CA LYS A 19 19.42 22.83 -5.00
C LYS A 19 20.92 22.69 -5.20
N ARG A 20 21.47 21.49 -5.02
CA ARG A 20 22.92 21.21 -5.13
C ARG A 20 23.34 20.77 -6.53
N ILE A 21 22.39 20.50 -7.42
CA ILE A 21 22.70 20.03 -8.77
C ILE A 21 22.79 21.25 -9.71
N PRO A 22 23.95 21.48 -10.36
CA PRO A 22 24.06 22.48 -11.40
C PRO A 22 23.34 21.97 -12.65
N VAL A 23 22.13 22.49 -12.90
CA VAL A 23 21.30 22.09 -14.04
C VAL A 23 20.96 23.29 -14.91
N GLU A 24 20.92 23.05 -16.21
CA GLU A 24 20.46 24.03 -17.19
C GLU A 24 18.97 24.33 -17.01
N LYS A 25 18.52 25.49 -17.51
CA LYS A 25 17.13 25.95 -17.32
C LYS A 25 16.10 24.93 -17.85
N ASP A 26 16.44 24.23 -18.91
CA ASP A 26 15.52 23.34 -19.63
C ASP A 26 15.53 21.90 -19.08
N PHE A 27 16.51 21.55 -18.24
CA PHE A 27 16.62 20.22 -17.64
C PHE A 27 15.32 19.81 -16.92
N TRP A 28 14.74 20.72 -16.13
CA TRP A 28 13.53 20.44 -15.38
C TRP A 28 12.31 20.22 -16.28
N LEU A 29 12.26 20.87 -17.44
CA LEU A 29 11.19 20.66 -18.43
C LEU A 29 11.34 19.27 -19.06
N LEU A 30 12.56 18.92 -19.49
CA LEU A 30 12.85 17.60 -20.08
C LEU A 30 12.59 16.45 -19.10
N LEU A 31 13.02 16.60 -17.84
CA LEU A 31 12.79 15.61 -16.80
C LEU A 31 11.29 15.36 -16.57
N ILE A 32 10.51 16.44 -16.54
CA ILE A 32 9.07 16.39 -16.35
C ILE A 32 8.37 15.74 -17.53
N GLU A 33 8.73 16.12 -18.75
CA GLU A 33 8.18 15.49 -19.95
C GLU A 33 8.49 13.99 -19.99
N TRP A 34 9.69 13.61 -19.55
CA TRP A 34 10.06 12.22 -19.45
C TRP A 34 9.25 11.47 -18.38
N ILE A 35 9.10 12.05 -17.18
CA ILE A 35 8.25 11.48 -16.11
C ILE A 35 6.81 11.33 -16.58
N ASP A 36 6.25 12.34 -17.26
CA ASP A 36 4.87 12.32 -17.76
C ASP A 36 4.64 11.28 -18.85
N LYS A 37 5.65 11.02 -19.69
CA LYS A 37 5.55 10.06 -20.79
C LYS A 37 5.88 8.62 -20.42
N HIS A 38 6.73 8.42 -19.42
CA HIS A 38 7.30 7.09 -19.14
C HIS A 38 6.99 6.59 -17.73
N VAL A 39 7.06 7.45 -16.71
CA VAL A 39 6.90 7.01 -15.32
C VAL A 39 5.44 7.01 -14.89
N LEU A 40 4.71 8.08 -15.18
CA LEU A 40 3.32 8.20 -14.75
C LEU A 40 2.39 7.18 -15.40
N PRO A 41 2.49 6.86 -16.70
CA PRO A 41 1.63 5.85 -17.30
C PRO A 41 1.86 4.47 -16.70
N GLU A 42 3.12 4.02 -16.59
CA GLU A 42 3.46 2.72 -15.99
C GLU A 42 3.00 2.65 -14.53
N PHE A 43 3.23 3.70 -13.74
CA PHE A 43 2.76 3.76 -12.37
C PHE A 43 1.22 3.71 -12.26
N LEU A 44 0.51 4.39 -13.16
CA LEU A 44 -0.95 4.38 -13.17
C LEU A 44 -1.48 3.01 -13.60
N ASP A 45 -0.84 2.36 -14.58
CA ASP A 45 -1.20 1.01 -15.01
C ASP A 45 -1.01 0.01 -13.86
N ASP A 46 0.09 0.10 -13.10
CA ASP A 46 0.32 -0.72 -11.91
C ASP A 46 -0.74 -0.47 -10.83
N VAL A 47 -1.09 0.79 -10.56
CA VAL A 47 -2.12 1.15 -9.58
C VAL A 47 -3.51 0.66 -10.02
N ILE A 48 -3.85 0.81 -11.30
CA ILE A 48 -5.12 0.32 -11.85
C ILE A 48 -5.16 -1.21 -11.78
N GLY A 49 -4.07 -1.90 -12.15
CA GLY A 49 -3.99 -3.36 -12.04
C GLY A 49 -4.23 -3.85 -10.60
N LYS A 50 -3.65 -3.18 -9.60
CA LYS A 50 -3.91 -3.50 -8.19
C LYS A 50 -5.35 -3.21 -7.77
N ILE A 51 -5.96 -2.14 -8.29
CA ILE A 51 -7.37 -1.83 -8.03
C ILE A 51 -8.28 -2.88 -8.67
N ASP A 52 -7.99 -3.28 -9.91
CA ASP A 52 -8.73 -4.33 -10.62
C ASP A 52 -8.62 -5.66 -9.88
N GLU A 53 -7.45 -6.02 -9.35
CA GLU A 53 -7.27 -7.20 -8.50
C GLU A 53 -8.12 -7.15 -7.21
N ILE A 54 -8.24 -5.98 -6.58
CA ILE A 54 -9.11 -5.76 -5.42
C ILE A 54 -10.59 -5.82 -5.82
N ILE A 55 -10.97 -5.30 -7.00
CA ILE A 55 -12.34 -5.34 -7.50
C ILE A 55 -12.74 -6.76 -7.94
N GLU A 56 -11.79 -7.54 -8.47
CA GLU A 56 -11.95 -8.95 -8.82
C GLU A 56 -12.04 -9.87 -7.60
N ILE A 57 -11.96 -9.34 -6.37
CA ILE A 57 -12.35 -10.08 -5.17
C ILE A 57 -13.83 -10.48 -5.32
N ASN A 58 -14.05 -11.74 -5.72
CA ASN A 58 -15.37 -12.31 -5.87
C ASN A 58 -16.10 -12.25 -4.52
N VAL A 59 -17.27 -11.61 -4.51
CA VAL A 59 -18.12 -11.44 -3.31
C VAL A 59 -18.68 -12.79 -2.79
N GLU A 60 -18.54 -13.87 -3.56
CA GLU A 60 -18.85 -15.24 -3.13
C GLU A 60 -17.72 -15.88 -2.29
N LEU A 61 -16.55 -15.25 -2.19
CA LEU A 61 -15.48 -15.68 -1.30
C LEU A 61 -15.88 -15.49 0.17
N SER A 62 -15.35 -16.33 1.06
CA SER A 62 -15.53 -16.11 2.49
C SER A 62 -14.81 -14.84 2.93
N GLU A 63 -15.28 -14.20 4.01
CA GLU A 63 -14.64 -13.00 4.58
C GLU A 63 -13.13 -13.20 4.80
N GLN A 64 -12.72 -14.39 5.23
CA GLN A 64 -11.31 -14.74 5.43
C GLN A 64 -10.51 -14.73 4.12
N GLN A 65 -11.05 -15.27 3.03
CA GLN A 65 -10.40 -15.27 1.72
C GLN A 65 -10.31 -13.86 1.12
N ILE A 66 -11.34 -13.03 1.34
CA ILE A 66 -11.33 -11.61 0.95
C ILE A 66 -10.19 -10.88 1.67
N LEU A 67 -10.07 -11.10 2.99
CA LEU A 67 -9.04 -10.45 3.80
C LEU A 67 -7.63 -10.95 3.52
N GLU A 68 -7.46 -12.23 3.16
CA GLU A 68 -6.17 -12.78 2.73
C GLU A 68 -5.69 -12.13 1.43
N LYS A 69 -6.56 -12.03 0.41
CA LYS A 69 -6.26 -11.29 -0.84
C LYS A 69 -5.96 -9.81 -0.59
N ALA A 70 -6.73 -9.16 0.27
CA ALA A 70 -6.45 -7.78 0.65
C ALA A 70 -5.08 -7.65 1.35
N SER A 71 -4.70 -8.63 2.18
CA SER A 71 -3.41 -8.64 2.88
C SER A 71 -2.23 -8.81 1.92
N GLU A 72 -2.37 -9.66 0.90
CA GLU A 72 -1.41 -9.79 -0.21
C GLU A 72 -1.18 -8.47 -0.93
N CYS A 73 -2.27 -7.81 -1.35
CA CYS A 73 -2.21 -6.48 -1.97
C CYS A 73 -1.46 -5.46 -1.11
N ILE A 74 -1.70 -5.46 0.21
CA ILE A 74 -1.04 -4.54 1.16
C ILE A 74 0.45 -4.85 1.30
N VAL A 75 0.83 -6.14 1.39
CA VAL A 75 2.23 -6.56 1.43
C VAL A 75 2.98 -6.07 0.20
N ASP A 76 2.41 -6.30 -0.98
CA ASP A 76 3.02 -5.88 -2.25
C ASP A 76 3.04 -4.36 -2.42
N LEU A 77 2.05 -3.64 -1.87
CA LEU A 77 2.00 -2.18 -1.96
C LEU A 77 3.03 -1.52 -1.04
N LEU A 78 3.16 -2.01 0.19
CA LEU A 78 4.03 -1.42 1.19
C LEU A 78 5.47 -1.95 1.13
N GLY A 79 5.72 -3.00 0.34
CA GLY A 79 6.98 -3.74 0.38
C GLY A 79 7.23 -4.36 1.75
N ALA A 80 6.17 -4.74 2.46
CA ALA A 80 6.25 -5.33 3.78
C ALA A 80 6.70 -6.80 3.69
N LEU A 81 7.20 -7.36 4.80
CA LEU A 81 7.52 -8.79 4.86
C LEU A 81 6.27 -9.65 5.03
N SER A 82 5.33 -9.18 5.85
CA SER A 82 4.06 -9.84 6.12
C SER A 82 3.03 -8.85 6.69
N VAL A 83 1.75 -9.23 6.64
CA VAL A 83 0.62 -8.53 7.25
C VAL A 83 -0.28 -9.55 7.94
N SER A 84 -0.87 -9.18 9.09
CA SER A 84 -1.92 -9.95 9.76
C SER A 84 -3.15 -9.09 10.00
N VAL A 85 -4.35 -9.65 9.83
CA VAL A 85 -5.62 -8.99 10.09
C VAL A 85 -6.24 -9.55 11.36
N ARG A 86 -6.51 -8.66 12.32
CA ARG A 86 -7.24 -8.98 13.56
C ARG A 86 -8.45 -8.07 13.68
N ILE A 87 -9.61 -8.65 13.94
CA ILE A 87 -10.88 -7.92 14.08
C ILE A 87 -11.31 -7.98 15.54
N TYR A 88 -11.66 -6.83 16.09
CA TYR A 88 -12.24 -6.75 17.42
C TYR A 88 -13.76 -6.98 17.34
N ASP A 89 -14.24 -8.06 17.96
CA ASP A 89 -15.66 -8.33 18.11
C ASP A 89 -16.17 -7.71 19.42
N THR A 90 -16.94 -6.63 19.30
CA THR A 90 -17.54 -5.91 20.42
C THR A 90 -18.60 -6.71 21.17
N GLN A 91 -19.20 -7.76 20.58
CA GLN A 91 -20.22 -8.57 21.25
C GLN A 91 -19.60 -9.59 22.20
N THR A 92 -18.46 -10.16 21.81
CA THR A 92 -17.74 -11.18 22.59
C THR A 92 -16.54 -10.61 23.35
N GLU A 93 -16.19 -9.35 23.12
CA GLU A 93 -15.01 -8.68 23.68
C GLU A 93 -13.70 -9.43 23.37
N GLN A 94 -13.62 -10.00 22.16
CA GLN A 94 -12.48 -10.80 21.71
C GLN A 94 -11.80 -10.19 20.49
N ILE A 95 -10.50 -10.42 20.39
CA ILE A 95 -9.73 -10.13 19.17
C ILE A 95 -9.66 -11.43 18.37
N LEU A 96 -10.32 -11.45 17.22
CA LEU A 96 -10.39 -12.58 16.32
C LEU A 96 -9.30 -12.46 15.25
N TYR A 97 -8.54 -13.54 15.06
CA TYR A 97 -7.60 -13.62 13.95
C TYR A 97 -8.34 -14.00 12.67
N TYR A 98 -8.24 -13.14 11.65
CA TYR A 98 -8.96 -13.29 10.39
C TYR A 98 -8.05 -13.61 9.19
N GLY A 99 -6.73 -13.60 9.35
CA GLY A 99 -5.79 -14.04 8.33
C GLY A 99 -4.44 -13.33 8.37
N SER A 100 -3.51 -13.82 7.56
CA SER A 100 -2.21 -13.20 7.31
C SER A 100 -1.74 -13.47 5.88
N PHE A 101 -0.83 -12.63 5.40
CA PHE A 101 -0.07 -12.90 4.19
C PHE A 101 1.43 -12.63 4.44
N PRO A 102 2.34 -13.55 4.05
CA PRO A 102 2.05 -14.92 3.62
C PRO A 102 1.38 -15.75 4.74
N SER A 103 0.58 -16.75 4.35
CA SER A 103 -0.29 -17.51 5.27
C SER A 103 0.44 -18.53 6.17
N GLU A 104 1.77 -18.47 6.21
CA GLU A 104 2.61 -19.30 7.06
C GLU A 104 2.64 -18.81 8.51
N GLU A 105 1.51 -18.90 9.21
CA GLU A 105 1.52 -18.88 10.68
C GLU A 105 0.27 -19.60 11.23
N LYS A 106 0.33 -20.94 11.19
CA LYS A 106 -0.63 -21.85 11.84
C LYS A 106 -0.60 -21.80 13.39
N THR A 107 0.06 -20.80 13.97
CA THR A 107 0.41 -20.74 15.39
C THR A 107 -0.22 -19.56 16.12
N TYR A 108 -1.12 -18.79 15.49
CA TYR A 108 -1.88 -17.77 16.20
C TYR A 108 -3.12 -18.37 16.87
N GLU A 109 -3.29 -18.07 18.15
CA GLU A 109 -4.53 -18.33 18.87
C GLU A 109 -5.67 -17.64 18.11
N ALA A 110 -6.67 -18.42 17.70
CA ALA A 110 -7.81 -17.94 16.90
C ALA A 110 -8.62 -16.84 17.61
N SER A 111 -8.52 -16.77 18.94
CA SER A 111 -9.08 -15.71 19.75
C SER A 111 -8.19 -15.47 20.96
N VAL A 112 -7.90 -14.19 21.24
CA VAL A 112 -7.22 -13.76 22.47
C VAL A 112 -8.21 -12.96 23.30
N PRO A 113 -8.49 -13.36 24.57
CA PRO A 113 -9.27 -12.55 25.49
C PRO A 113 -8.58 -11.20 25.73
N LEU A 114 -9.35 -10.11 25.78
CA LEU A 114 -8.80 -8.77 26.06
C LEU A 114 -8.01 -8.71 27.38
N GLU A 115 -8.46 -9.47 28.40
CA GLU A 115 -7.79 -9.60 29.69
C GLU A 115 -6.42 -10.29 29.53
N GLY A 116 -5.36 -9.48 29.46
CA GLY A 116 -3.97 -9.95 29.42
C GLY A 116 -3.27 -9.79 28.07
N SER A 117 -3.91 -9.17 27.08
CA SER A 117 -3.23 -8.77 25.83
C SER A 117 -2.19 -7.68 26.09
N ILE A 118 -0.93 -8.09 26.29
CA ILE A 118 0.21 -7.16 26.33
C ILE A 118 0.59 -6.88 24.87
N ASN A 119 0.22 -5.71 24.37
CA ASN A 119 0.81 -5.16 23.15
C ASN A 119 2.24 -4.72 23.50
N GLU A 120 3.20 -5.63 23.42
CA GLU A 120 4.62 -5.27 23.42
C GLU A 120 4.93 -4.54 22.11
N TYR A 121 5.12 -3.22 22.21
CA TYR A 121 5.77 -2.38 21.21
C TYR A 121 7.25 -2.22 21.55
#